data_AF-A0A642C1N9-F1
#
_entry.id   AF-A0A642C1N9-F1
#
_cell.length_a   1.000
_cell.length_b   1.000
_cell.length_c   1.000
_cell.angle_alpha   90.00
_cell.angle_beta   90.00
_cell.angle_gamma   90.00
#
_symmetry.space_group_name_H-M   'P 1'
#
loop_
_entity.id
_entity.type
_entity.pdbx_description
1 polymer ?
#
loop_
_entity_poly.entity_id
_entity_poly.type
_entity_poly.pdbx_seq_one_letter_code
_entity_poly.pdbx_strand_id
1 'polypeptide(L)'
;MQQTEQLRTDIGQLQDRKETAQEELRRAKKEVQTEKLKGAATTAATNIAESVGSLFGSNKVKTLERENSVLHQTVATHEETIETLQAKILAMQTEYSHQMLDIQQKHIKELQAKDTEHKKEVSRLTTLLNKVLKWFPQIKGMLNLERLCLAVGFNQEQTAVLMMGKPIEYSGELYSEEHKRKFMAKEVTAKVFSNNGRLILTIDLRPIGEWLKEQFEKLKQGGNVRQNPKQSRLKL
;
A
#
# COMPACT_ATOMS: atom_id res chain seq x y z
N MET A 1 79.97 -98.94 33.86
CA MET A 1 78.53 -98.89 34.14
C MET A 1 78.13 -97.90 35.27
N GLN A 2 79.03 -97.11 35.87
CA GLN A 2 78.69 -96.18 36.99
C GLN A 2 78.44 -94.71 36.59
N GLN A 3 79.09 -94.18 35.54
CA GLN A 3 78.87 -92.78 35.12
C GLN A 3 77.51 -92.55 34.44
N THR A 4 76.94 -93.59 33.83
CA THR A 4 75.65 -93.52 33.14
C THR A 4 74.45 -93.46 34.09
N GLU A 5 74.57 -93.94 35.33
CA GLU A 5 73.49 -93.89 36.33
C GLU A 5 73.41 -92.51 37.01
N GLN A 6 74.55 -91.91 37.39
CA GLN A 6 74.60 -90.57 38.02
C GLN A 6 74.10 -89.45 37.08
N LEU A 7 74.50 -89.49 35.80
CA LEU A 7 74.00 -88.57 34.77
C LEU A 7 72.50 -88.72 34.56
N ARG A 8 71.95 -89.95 34.69
CA ARG A 8 70.51 -90.21 34.61
C ARG A 8 69.76 -89.57 35.77
N THR A 9 70.31 -89.62 36.97
CA THR A 9 69.72 -89.02 38.17
C THR A 9 69.74 -87.49 38.11
N ASP A 10 70.86 -86.87 37.72
CA ASP A 10 70.97 -85.41 37.61
C ASP A 10 70.10 -84.84 36.47
N ILE A 11 70.00 -85.56 35.34
CA ILE A 11 69.07 -85.22 34.26
C ILE A 11 67.62 -85.29 34.74
N GLY A 12 67.27 -86.30 35.55
CA GLY A 12 65.95 -86.41 36.19
C GLY A 12 65.65 -85.23 37.13
N GLN A 13 66.58 -84.88 38.02
CA GLN A 13 66.39 -83.75 38.94
C GLN A 13 66.33 -82.39 38.23
N LEU A 14 67.09 -82.21 37.14
CA LEU A 14 67.02 -81.00 36.32
C LEU A 14 65.71 -80.94 35.52
N GLN A 15 65.18 -82.08 35.07
CA GLN A 15 63.85 -82.17 34.49
C GLN A 15 62.76 -81.80 35.50
N ASP A 16 62.82 -82.33 36.72
CA ASP A 16 61.87 -82.00 37.80
C ASP A 16 61.93 -80.51 38.18
N ARG A 17 63.13 -79.94 38.31
CA ARG A 17 63.31 -78.49 38.59
C ARG A 17 62.81 -77.62 37.45
N LYS A 18 63.04 -78.01 36.21
CA LYS A 18 62.52 -77.30 35.02
C LYS A 18 60.99 -77.35 35.01
N GLU A 19 60.40 -78.49 35.30
CA GLU A 19 58.95 -78.66 35.36
C GLU A 19 58.34 -77.83 36.49
N THR A 20 58.97 -77.82 37.67
CA THR A 20 58.56 -76.99 38.81
C THR A 20 58.64 -75.49 38.50
N ALA A 21 59.77 -75.03 37.95
CA ALA A 21 59.96 -73.62 37.57
C ALA A 21 59.01 -73.19 36.43
N GLN A 22 58.71 -74.09 35.49
CA GLN A 22 57.72 -73.82 34.44
C GLN A 22 56.31 -73.68 35.03
N GLU A 23 55.92 -74.51 36.02
CA GLU A 23 54.62 -74.39 36.66
C GLU A 23 54.52 -73.14 37.54
N GLU A 24 55.58 -72.76 38.26
CA GLU A 24 55.63 -71.51 39.02
C GLU A 24 55.56 -70.28 38.11
N LEU A 25 56.31 -70.26 36.99
CA LEU A 25 56.22 -69.19 36.00
C LEU A 25 54.81 -69.11 35.41
N ARG A 26 54.18 -70.26 35.16
CA ARG A 26 52.81 -70.34 34.66
C ARG A 26 51.81 -69.77 35.68
N ARG A 27 52.00 -70.04 36.98
CA ARG A 27 51.20 -69.45 38.06
C ARG A 27 51.41 -67.95 38.18
N ALA A 28 52.66 -67.49 38.26
CA ALA A 28 52.98 -66.06 38.34
C ALA A 28 52.45 -65.27 37.14
N LYS A 29 52.53 -65.84 35.91
CA LYS A 29 51.97 -65.19 34.71
C LYS A 29 50.44 -65.06 34.77
N LYS A 30 49.75 -66.09 35.27
CA LYS A 30 48.30 -66.04 35.51
C LYS A 30 47.94 -65.00 36.57
N GLU A 31 48.72 -64.91 37.65
CA GLU A 31 48.50 -63.98 38.75
C GLU A 31 48.71 -62.53 38.31
N VAL A 32 49.80 -62.24 37.58
CA VAL A 32 50.06 -60.93 36.97
C VAL A 32 48.98 -60.55 35.97
N GLN A 33 48.51 -61.49 35.14
CA GLN A 33 47.41 -61.22 34.21
C GLN A 33 46.10 -60.91 34.95
N THR A 34 45.82 -61.63 36.03
CA THR A 34 44.64 -61.43 36.86
C THR A 34 44.69 -60.08 37.56
N GLU A 35 45.82 -59.70 38.16
CA GLU A 35 45.98 -58.39 38.80
C GLU A 35 45.95 -57.23 37.79
N LYS A 36 46.52 -57.40 36.57
CA LYS A 36 46.36 -56.40 35.50
C LYS A 36 44.91 -56.24 35.05
N LEU A 37 44.18 -57.34 34.89
CA LEU A 37 42.76 -57.30 34.55
C LEU A 37 41.94 -56.64 35.65
N LYS A 38 42.23 -56.95 36.91
CA LYS A 38 41.59 -56.34 38.08
C LYS A 38 41.88 -54.84 38.15
N GLY A 39 43.13 -54.41 37.99
CA GLY A 39 43.51 -53.00 37.96
C GLY A 39 42.86 -52.23 36.80
N ALA A 40 42.80 -52.83 35.61
CA ALA A 40 42.11 -52.25 34.45
C ALA A 40 40.60 -52.15 34.70
N ALA A 41 39.98 -53.18 35.29
CA ALA A 41 38.57 -53.18 35.65
C ALA A 41 38.24 -52.10 36.71
N THR A 42 39.08 -51.96 37.76
CA THR A 42 38.92 -50.93 38.79
C THR A 42 39.09 -49.52 38.20
N THR A 43 40.08 -49.32 37.32
CA THR A 43 40.29 -48.03 36.66
C THR A 43 39.12 -47.66 35.75
N ALA A 44 38.64 -48.61 34.95
CA ALA A 44 37.46 -48.41 34.10
C ALA A 44 36.20 -48.11 34.93
N ALA A 45 35.97 -48.84 36.03
CA ALA A 45 34.85 -48.60 36.93
C ALA A 45 34.91 -47.21 37.59
N THR A 46 36.10 -46.76 38.00
CA THR A 46 36.31 -45.43 38.60
C THR A 46 36.05 -44.32 37.58
N ASN A 47 36.60 -44.45 36.38
CA ASN A 47 36.37 -43.49 35.29
C ASN A 47 34.87 -43.39 34.91
N ILE A 48 34.15 -44.51 34.92
CA ILE A 48 32.69 -44.53 34.71
C ILE A 48 31.98 -43.81 35.86
N ALA A 49 32.32 -44.10 37.11
CA ALA A 49 31.69 -43.49 38.29
C ALA A 49 31.92 -41.97 38.34
N GLU A 50 33.13 -41.50 38.06
CA GLU A 50 33.45 -40.07 38.00
C GLU A 50 32.71 -39.37 36.84
N SER A 51 32.68 -40.00 35.66
CA SER A 51 31.97 -39.47 34.49
C SER A 51 30.47 -39.36 34.75
N VAL A 52 29.83 -40.42 35.27
CA VAL A 52 28.41 -40.41 35.66
C VAL A 52 28.15 -39.43 36.80
N GLY A 53 29.04 -39.34 37.81
CA GLY A 53 28.92 -38.37 38.90
C GLY A 53 29.01 -36.92 38.45
N SER A 54 29.81 -36.61 37.42
CA SER A 54 29.96 -35.25 36.87
C SER A 54 28.79 -34.82 35.96
N LEU A 55 28.20 -35.78 35.24
CA LEU A 55 27.08 -35.56 34.30
C LEU A 55 25.73 -35.61 35.01
N PHE A 56 25.57 -36.56 35.94
CA PHE A 56 24.34 -36.80 36.70
C PHE A 56 24.47 -36.39 38.18
N GLY A 57 25.46 -35.57 38.50
CA GLY A 57 25.61 -35.01 39.84
C GLY A 57 24.30 -34.36 40.27
N SER A 58 23.76 -34.79 41.41
CA SER A 58 22.39 -34.45 41.84
C SER A 58 22.10 -32.94 41.83
N ASN A 59 23.11 -32.10 42.00
CA ASN A 59 22.96 -30.64 41.94
C ASN A 59 22.66 -30.12 40.52
N LYS A 60 23.29 -30.68 39.47
CA LYS A 60 23.00 -30.31 38.08
C LYS A 60 21.59 -30.75 37.68
N VAL A 61 21.23 -31.99 38.02
CA VAL A 61 19.88 -32.53 37.77
C VAL A 61 18.82 -31.68 38.47
N LYS A 62 19.00 -31.38 39.75
CA LYS A 62 18.08 -30.51 40.51
C LYS A 62 18.02 -29.07 40.02
N THR A 63 19.07 -28.57 39.36
CA THR A 63 19.06 -27.22 38.75
C THR A 63 18.24 -27.24 37.47
N LEU A 64 18.48 -28.23 36.61
CA LEU A 64 17.71 -28.44 35.39
C LEU A 64 16.22 -28.70 35.68
N GLU A 65 15.88 -29.48 36.70
CA GLU A 65 14.49 -29.69 37.12
C GLU A 65 13.81 -28.39 37.54
N ARG A 66 14.52 -27.51 38.26
CA ARG A 66 13.99 -26.19 38.65
C ARG A 66 13.82 -25.27 37.45
N GLU A 67 14.84 -25.17 36.60
CA GLU A 67 14.77 -24.36 35.38
C GLU A 67 13.63 -24.83 34.47
N ASN A 68 13.45 -26.13 34.32
CA ASN A 68 12.36 -26.70 33.54
C ASN A 68 10.99 -26.40 34.16
N SER A 69 10.85 -26.49 35.49
CA SER A 69 9.62 -26.07 36.18
C SER A 69 9.32 -24.58 35.99
N VAL A 70 10.33 -23.71 36.06
CA VAL A 70 10.17 -22.27 35.83
C VAL A 70 9.80 -21.98 34.37
N LEU A 71 10.40 -22.70 33.42
CA LEU A 71 10.06 -22.61 32.00
C LEU A 71 8.61 -23.02 31.75
N HIS A 72 8.15 -24.15 32.31
CA HIS A 72 6.76 -24.57 32.21
C HIS A 72 5.78 -23.53 32.79
N GLN A 73 6.12 -22.93 33.94
CA GLN A 73 5.30 -21.88 34.52
C GLN A 73 5.27 -20.63 33.63
N THR A 74 6.42 -20.24 33.08
CA THR A 74 6.53 -19.08 32.18
C THR A 74 5.72 -19.28 30.90
N VAL A 75 5.78 -20.49 30.32
CA VAL A 75 4.99 -20.88 29.15
C VAL A 75 3.50 -20.77 29.47
N ALA A 76 3.03 -21.33 30.59
CA ALA A 76 1.63 -21.24 30.99
C ALA A 76 1.15 -19.79 31.16
N THR A 77 1.95 -18.93 31.80
CA THR A 77 1.61 -17.49 31.93
C THR A 77 1.60 -16.77 30.59
N HIS A 78 2.51 -17.12 29.67
CA HIS A 78 2.51 -16.55 28.33
C HIS A 78 1.31 -17.01 27.51
N GLU A 79 0.90 -18.27 27.60
CA GLU A 79 -0.30 -18.80 26.97
C GLU A 79 -1.56 -18.05 27.45
N GLU A 80 -1.73 -17.87 28.76
CA GLU A 80 -2.85 -17.10 29.33
C GLU A 80 -2.85 -15.63 28.85
N THR A 81 -1.67 -15.02 28.76
CA THR A 81 -1.53 -13.64 28.26
C THR A 81 -1.89 -13.56 26.78
N ILE A 82 -1.47 -14.54 25.98
CA ILE A 82 -1.79 -14.62 24.55
C ILE A 82 -3.30 -14.75 24.36
N GLU A 83 -3.97 -15.64 25.10
CA GLU A 83 -5.43 -15.81 25.04
C GLU A 83 -6.17 -14.52 25.40
N THR A 84 -5.73 -13.84 26.47
CA THR A 84 -6.30 -12.56 26.91
C THR A 84 -6.14 -11.47 25.83
N LEU A 85 -4.95 -11.38 25.21
CA LEU A 85 -4.69 -10.43 24.13
C LEU A 85 -5.53 -10.74 22.88
N GLN A 86 -5.66 -12.03 22.52
CA GLN A 86 -6.51 -12.45 21.41
C GLN A 86 -7.98 -12.09 21.64
N ALA A 87 -8.51 -12.33 22.84
CA ALA A 87 -9.87 -11.94 23.21
C ALA A 87 -10.08 -10.42 23.12
N LYS A 88 -9.09 -9.64 23.58
CA LYS A 88 -9.14 -8.17 23.50
C LYS A 88 -9.10 -7.66 22.05
N ILE A 89 -8.24 -8.26 21.20
CA ILE A 89 -8.18 -7.91 19.77
C ILE A 89 -9.52 -8.20 19.11
N LEU A 90 -10.13 -9.36 19.38
CA LEU A 90 -11.43 -9.72 18.82
C LEU A 90 -12.51 -8.72 19.24
N ALA A 91 -12.58 -8.39 20.54
CA ALA A 91 -13.54 -7.42 21.06
C ALA A 91 -13.37 -6.03 20.42
N MET A 92 -12.12 -5.57 20.26
CA MET A 92 -11.82 -4.30 19.60
C MET A 92 -12.20 -4.32 18.11
N GLN A 93 -11.98 -5.44 17.41
CA GLN A 93 -12.38 -5.58 16.00
C GLN A 93 -13.90 -5.55 15.83
N THR A 94 -14.64 -6.23 16.71
CA THR A 94 -16.11 -6.21 16.71
C THR A 94 -16.64 -4.82 16.98
N GLU A 95 -16.13 -4.16 18.01
CA GLU A 95 -16.53 -2.78 18.37
C GLU A 95 -16.22 -1.80 17.24
N TYR A 96 -15.02 -1.87 16.65
CA TYR A 96 -14.66 -1.05 15.50
C TYR A 96 -15.59 -1.28 14.30
N SER A 97 -15.94 -2.53 14.04
CA SER A 97 -16.89 -2.88 12.96
C SER A 97 -18.27 -2.29 13.20
N HIS A 98 -18.76 -2.35 14.44
CA HIS A 98 -20.03 -1.72 14.83
C HIS A 98 -19.99 -0.19 14.70
N GLN A 99 -18.92 0.46 15.18
CA GLN A 99 -18.77 1.91 15.06
C GLN A 99 -18.68 2.36 13.60
N MET A 100 -17.98 1.61 12.76
CA MET A 100 -17.88 1.91 11.34
C MET A 100 -19.25 1.83 10.65
N LEU A 101 -20.05 0.82 10.98
CA LEU A 101 -21.42 0.69 10.45
C LEU A 101 -22.33 1.83 10.92
N ASP A 102 -22.26 2.23 12.20
CA ASP A 102 -23.05 3.35 12.73
C ASP A 102 -22.67 4.68 12.05
N ILE A 103 -21.37 4.95 11.89
CA ILE A 103 -20.87 6.15 11.20
C ILE A 103 -21.34 6.14 9.73
N GLN A 104 -21.22 5.02 9.02
CA GLN A 104 -21.68 4.92 7.63
C GLN A 104 -23.20 5.13 7.53
N GLN A 105 -23.98 4.55 8.43
CA GLN A 105 -25.42 4.70 8.43
C GLN A 105 -25.86 6.13 8.72
N LYS A 106 -25.21 6.82 9.68
CA LYS A 106 -25.45 8.24 9.96
C LYS A 106 -25.10 9.09 8.75
N HIS A 107 -23.96 8.86 8.12
CA HIS A 107 -23.54 9.59 6.94
C HIS A 107 -24.53 9.45 5.77
N ILE A 108 -25.01 8.23 5.50
CA ILE A 108 -26.01 7.97 4.46
C ILE A 108 -27.32 8.70 4.77
N LYS A 109 -27.78 8.67 6.03
CA LYS A 109 -29.00 9.39 6.45
C LYS A 109 -28.86 10.90 6.27
N GLU A 110 -27.72 11.47 6.66
CA GLU A 110 -27.45 12.90 6.49
C GLU A 110 -27.38 13.31 5.02
N LEU A 111 -26.75 12.50 4.16
CA LEU A 111 -26.72 12.72 2.72
C LEU A 111 -28.13 12.70 2.12
N GLN A 112 -28.94 11.71 2.49
CA GLN A 112 -30.32 11.61 2.03
C GLN A 112 -31.16 12.80 2.50
N ALA A 113 -31.02 13.21 3.78
CA ALA A 113 -31.72 14.38 4.30
C ALA A 113 -31.36 15.65 3.52
N LYS A 114 -30.06 15.92 3.32
CA LYS A 114 -29.59 17.08 2.54
C LYS A 114 -30.05 17.03 1.08
N ASP A 115 -30.04 15.85 0.44
CA ASP A 115 -30.53 15.70 -0.93
C ASP A 115 -32.03 16.00 -1.03
N THR A 116 -32.84 15.52 -0.08
CA THR A 116 -34.28 15.82 -0.05
C THR A 116 -34.57 17.30 0.20
N GLU A 117 -33.81 17.94 1.09
CA GLU A 117 -33.92 19.37 1.37
C GLU A 117 -33.51 20.20 0.15
N HIS A 118 -32.39 19.86 -0.49
CA HIS A 118 -31.93 20.51 -1.71
C HIS A 118 -32.96 20.38 -2.85
N LYS A 119 -33.51 19.17 -3.07
CA LYS A 119 -34.57 18.94 -4.08
C LYS A 119 -35.82 19.77 -3.80
N LYS A 120 -36.20 19.92 -2.52
CA LYS A 120 -37.32 20.76 -2.11
C LYS A 120 -37.07 22.24 -2.40
N GLU A 121 -35.88 22.74 -2.09
CA GLU A 121 -35.52 24.14 -2.35
C GLU A 121 -35.40 24.42 -3.86
N VAL A 122 -34.78 23.53 -4.63
CA VAL A 122 -34.75 23.63 -6.11
C VAL A 122 -36.16 23.65 -6.68
N SER A 123 -37.07 22.80 -6.17
CA SER A 123 -38.47 22.76 -6.61
C SER A 123 -39.22 24.06 -6.26
N ARG A 124 -38.95 24.64 -5.09
CA ARG A 124 -39.49 25.93 -4.66
C ARG A 124 -38.99 27.07 -5.55
N LEU A 125 -37.68 27.16 -5.77
CA LEU A 125 -37.05 28.15 -6.65
C LEU A 125 -37.55 28.02 -8.09
N THR A 126 -37.67 26.80 -8.61
CA THR A 126 -38.22 26.53 -9.95
C THR A 126 -39.66 27.02 -10.05
N THR A 127 -40.48 26.79 -9.02
CA THR A 127 -41.87 27.26 -8.98
C THR A 127 -41.92 28.79 -8.97
N LEU A 128 -41.07 29.45 -8.19
CA LEU A 128 -40.97 30.92 -8.16
C LEU A 128 -40.50 31.47 -9.50
N LEU A 129 -39.46 30.88 -10.10
CA LEU A 129 -38.96 31.25 -11.41
C LEU A 129 -40.06 31.12 -12.48
N ASN A 130 -40.84 30.03 -12.47
CA ASN A 130 -41.95 29.84 -13.41
C ASN A 130 -43.04 30.92 -13.25
N LYS A 131 -43.35 31.34 -12.01
CA LYS A 131 -44.27 32.48 -11.77
C LYS A 131 -43.69 33.78 -12.32
N VAL A 132 -42.42 34.04 -12.06
CA VAL A 132 -41.70 35.23 -12.55
C VAL A 132 -41.69 35.26 -14.08
N LEU A 133 -41.35 34.15 -14.74
CA LEU A 133 -41.36 34.04 -16.20
C LEU A 133 -42.76 34.20 -16.81
N LYS A 134 -43.82 33.80 -16.09
CA LYS A 134 -45.21 34.02 -16.50
C LYS A 134 -45.59 35.50 -16.46
N TRP A 135 -45.16 36.23 -15.43
CA TRP A 135 -45.46 37.67 -15.28
C TRP A 135 -44.54 38.55 -16.12
N PHE A 136 -43.30 38.13 -16.35
CA PHE A 136 -42.26 38.90 -17.04
C PHE A 136 -41.59 38.04 -18.13
N PRO A 137 -42.24 37.83 -19.28
CA PRO A 137 -41.72 36.98 -20.35
C PRO A 137 -40.36 37.46 -20.91
N GLN A 138 -40.04 38.75 -20.78
CA GLN A 138 -38.75 39.33 -21.19
C GLN A 138 -37.54 38.76 -20.44
N ILE A 139 -37.73 38.23 -19.22
CA ILE A 139 -36.65 37.64 -18.41
C ILE A 139 -36.06 36.42 -19.11
N LYS A 140 -36.86 35.68 -19.88
CA LYS A 140 -36.37 34.55 -20.69
C LYS A 140 -35.29 35.00 -21.69
N GLY A 141 -35.49 36.16 -22.31
CA GLY A 141 -34.50 36.76 -23.22
C GLY A 141 -33.22 37.16 -22.49
N MET A 142 -33.37 37.70 -21.27
CA MET A 142 -32.25 38.10 -20.41
C MET A 142 -31.39 36.88 -20.01
N LEU A 143 -32.01 35.80 -19.52
CA LEU A 143 -31.29 34.57 -19.13
C LEU A 143 -30.57 33.90 -20.31
N ASN A 144 -31.21 33.88 -21.48
CA ASN A 144 -30.58 33.35 -22.69
C ASN A 144 -29.36 34.17 -23.11
N LEU A 145 -29.43 35.50 -22.95
CA LEU A 145 -28.34 36.40 -23.27
C LEU A 145 -27.19 36.29 -22.27
N GLU A 146 -27.48 36.15 -20.97
CA GLU A 146 -26.47 35.87 -19.94
C GLU A 146 -25.68 34.61 -20.30
N ARG A 147 -26.39 33.53 -20.64
CA ARG A 147 -25.78 32.28 -21.10
C ARG A 147 -24.93 32.47 -22.35
N LEU A 148 -25.39 33.29 -23.31
CA LEU A 148 -24.63 33.62 -24.51
C LEU A 148 -23.34 34.37 -24.17
N CYS A 149 -23.38 35.36 -23.27
CA CYS A 149 -22.19 36.11 -22.87
C CYS A 149 -21.13 35.18 -22.25
N LEU A 150 -21.55 34.30 -21.34
CA LEU A 150 -20.65 33.31 -20.73
C LEU A 150 -20.10 32.31 -21.77
N ALA A 151 -20.95 31.81 -22.68
CA ALA A 151 -20.53 30.88 -23.74
C ALA A 151 -19.55 31.50 -24.74
N VAL A 152 -19.72 32.79 -25.03
CA VAL A 152 -18.81 33.57 -25.89
C VAL A 152 -17.47 33.85 -25.19
N GLY A 153 -17.41 33.79 -23.85
CA GLY A 153 -16.15 33.89 -23.09
C GLY A 153 -16.04 35.11 -22.17
N PHE A 154 -17.12 35.87 -21.98
CA PHE A 154 -17.15 36.91 -20.94
C PHE A 154 -17.19 36.26 -19.56
N ASN A 155 -16.50 36.85 -18.58
CA ASN A 155 -16.57 36.37 -17.19
C ASN A 155 -17.87 36.82 -16.51
N GLN A 156 -18.10 36.38 -15.27
CA GLN A 156 -19.34 36.65 -14.54
C GLN A 156 -19.53 38.15 -14.24
N GLU A 157 -18.47 38.87 -13.92
CA GLU A 157 -18.51 40.31 -13.63
C GLU A 157 -18.81 41.14 -14.90
N GLN A 158 -18.11 40.84 -15.99
CA GLN A 158 -18.33 41.45 -17.31
C GLN A 158 -19.75 41.19 -17.81
N THR A 159 -20.21 39.95 -17.67
CA THR A 159 -21.59 39.57 -18.02
C THR A 159 -22.58 40.37 -17.20
N ALA A 160 -22.40 40.51 -15.88
CA ALA A 160 -23.29 41.32 -15.05
C ALA A 160 -23.37 42.79 -15.51
N VAL A 161 -22.23 43.40 -15.89
CA VAL A 161 -22.18 44.76 -16.44
C VAL A 161 -22.93 44.88 -17.77
N LEU A 162 -22.75 43.89 -18.66
CA LEU A 162 -23.47 43.79 -19.93
C LEU A 162 -24.97 43.61 -19.72
N MET A 163 -25.40 42.79 -18.76
CA MET A 163 -26.80 42.57 -18.41
C MET A 163 -27.47 43.83 -17.85
N MET A 164 -26.71 44.72 -17.23
CA MET A 164 -27.16 46.07 -16.82
C MET A 164 -27.23 47.06 -17.98
N GLY A 165 -26.89 46.67 -19.21
CA GLY A 165 -26.90 47.52 -20.40
C GLY A 165 -25.72 48.49 -20.50
N LYS A 166 -24.71 48.36 -19.63
CA LYS A 166 -23.51 49.19 -19.65
C LYS A 166 -22.49 48.63 -20.66
N PRO A 167 -21.82 49.47 -21.45
CA PRO A 167 -20.74 49.02 -22.32
C PRO A 167 -19.52 48.60 -21.49
N ILE A 168 -18.76 47.64 -22.02
CA ILE A 168 -17.44 47.27 -21.50
C ILE A 168 -16.41 47.30 -22.63
N GLU A 169 -15.20 47.73 -22.31
CA GLU A 169 -14.05 47.56 -23.18
C GLU A 169 -13.49 46.15 -22.96
N TYR A 170 -13.27 45.42 -24.05
CA TYR A 170 -12.83 44.04 -24.00
C TYR A 170 -11.64 43.81 -24.94
N SER A 171 -10.63 43.14 -24.39
CA SER A 171 -9.50 42.60 -25.15
C SER A 171 -9.24 41.17 -24.68
N GLY A 172 -9.34 40.22 -25.59
CA GLY A 172 -9.25 38.80 -25.25
C GLY A 172 -9.80 37.90 -26.34
N GLU A 173 -9.97 36.63 -26.02
CA GLU A 173 -10.55 35.64 -26.92
C GLU A 173 -12.08 35.62 -26.81
N LEU A 174 -12.79 35.65 -27.94
CA LEU A 174 -14.22 35.40 -28.01
C LEU A 174 -14.47 34.10 -28.76
N TYR A 175 -15.20 33.17 -28.14
CA TYR A 175 -15.57 31.90 -28.72
C TYR A 175 -16.79 32.03 -29.63
N SER A 176 -16.67 31.47 -30.84
CA SER A 176 -17.79 31.26 -31.76
C SER A 176 -18.26 29.81 -31.67
N GLU A 177 -19.49 29.62 -31.21
CA GLU A 177 -20.14 28.32 -31.24
C GLU A 177 -20.40 27.84 -32.68
N GLU A 178 -20.78 28.76 -33.59
CA GLU A 178 -21.02 28.47 -35.01
C GLU A 178 -19.78 27.94 -35.72
N HIS A 179 -18.61 28.51 -35.43
CA HIS A 179 -17.34 28.14 -36.09
C HIS A 179 -16.45 27.23 -35.21
N LYS A 180 -16.92 26.87 -34.01
CA LYS A 180 -16.21 26.04 -33.01
C LYS A 180 -14.76 26.49 -32.77
N ARG A 181 -14.53 27.79 -32.69
CA ARG A 181 -13.20 28.39 -32.55
C ARG A 181 -13.26 29.73 -31.83
N LYS A 182 -12.14 30.11 -31.23
CA LYS A 182 -11.93 31.43 -30.65
C LYS A 182 -11.34 32.43 -31.64
N PHE A 183 -11.75 33.68 -31.52
CA PHE A 183 -11.24 34.82 -32.27
C PHE A 183 -10.70 35.87 -31.30
N MET A 184 -9.56 36.47 -31.63
CA MET A 184 -8.98 37.55 -30.83
C MET A 184 -9.75 38.85 -31.07
N ALA A 185 -10.40 39.36 -30.03
CA ALA A 185 -10.92 40.71 -29.97
C ALA A 185 -9.86 41.62 -29.32
N LYS A 186 -9.56 42.75 -29.95
CA LYS A 186 -8.61 43.75 -29.45
C LYS A 186 -9.32 45.09 -29.37
N GLU A 187 -9.37 45.66 -28.16
CA GLU A 187 -9.94 46.99 -27.90
C GLU A 187 -11.36 47.17 -28.46
N VAL A 188 -12.19 46.14 -28.30
CA VAL A 188 -13.57 46.19 -28.78
C VAL A 188 -14.51 46.66 -27.68
N THR A 189 -15.57 47.37 -28.03
CA THR A 189 -16.63 47.75 -27.09
C THR A 189 -17.78 46.76 -27.17
N ALA A 190 -17.98 45.96 -26.12
CA ALA A 190 -19.12 45.07 -26.00
C ALA A 190 -20.29 45.77 -25.31
N LYS A 191 -21.50 45.65 -25.85
CA LYS A 191 -22.72 46.23 -25.26
C LYS A 191 -23.96 45.41 -25.62
N VAL A 192 -24.90 45.36 -24.70
CA VAL A 192 -26.24 44.79 -24.93
C VAL A 192 -27.19 45.89 -25.39
N PHE A 193 -27.84 45.67 -26.52
CA PHE A 193 -28.91 46.54 -27.03
C PHE A 193 -30.25 45.82 -26.99
N SER A 194 -31.34 46.58 -26.84
CA SER A 194 -32.71 46.10 -27.01
C SER A 194 -33.24 46.59 -28.35
N ASN A 195 -33.52 45.66 -29.27
CA ASN A 195 -34.11 45.95 -30.57
C ASN A 195 -35.50 45.30 -30.63
N ASN A 196 -36.56 46.10 -30.72
CA ASN A 196 -37.95 45.64 -30.78
C ASN A 196 -38.31 44.62 -29.68
N GLY A 197 -37.81 44.84 -28.46
CA GLY A 197 -38.04 43.94 -27.31
C GLY A 197 -37.14 42.71 -27.27
N ARG A 198 -36.21 42.53 -28.23
CA ARG A 198 -35.22 41.45 -28.23
C ARG A 198 -33.84 42.00 -27.83
N LEU A 199 -33.23 41.38 -26.82
CA LEU A 199 -31.89 41.74 -26.37
C LEU A 199 -30.83 41.08 -27.27
N ILE A 200 -29.85 41.85 -27.72
CA ILE A 200 -28.79 41.42 -28.64
C ILE A 200 -27.45 41.89 -28.08
N LEU A 201 -26.50 40.95 -27.96
CA LEU A 201 -25.10 41.27 -27.66
C LEU A 201 -24.43 41.82 -28.93
N THR A 202 -23.76 42.96 -28.79
CA THR A 202 -23.02 43.60 -29.87
C THR A 202 -21.56 43.84 -29.48
N ILE A 203 -20.69 43.78 -30.48
CA ILE A 203 -19.27 44.16 -30.43
C ILE A 203 -19.09 45.29 -31.44
N ASP A 204 -18.62 46.46 -30.99
CA ASP A 204 -18.47 47.67 -31.81
C ASP A 204 -19.74 48.01 -32.60
N LEU A 205 -20.88 47.97 -31.89
CA LEU A 205 -22.23 48.21 -32.43
C LEU A 205 -22.71 47.18 -33.48
N ARG A 206 -21.97 46.08 -33.70
CA ARG A 206 -22.38 44.98 -34.59
C ARG A 206 -22.85 43.77 -33.78
N PRO A 207 -23.92 43.06 -34.18
CA PRO A 207 -24.31 41.80 -33.55
C PRO A 207 -23.14 40.82 -33.44
N ILE A 208 -22.98 40.18 -32.28
CA ILE A 208 -21.84 39.28 -32.01
C ILE A 208 -21.68 38.19 -33.08
N GLY A 209 -22.79 37.63 -33.59
CA GLY A 209 -22.74 36.62 -34.65
C GLY A 209 -22.16 37.15 -35.96
N GLU A 210 -22.53 38.37 -36.35
CA GLU A 210 -21.99 39.03 -37.54
C GLU A 210 -20.50 39.36 -37.36
N TRP A 211 -20.13 39.89 -36.19
CA TRP A 211 -18.73 40.17 -35.86
C TRP A 211 -17.87 38.90 -35.95
N LEU A 212 -18.31 37.78 -35.36
CA LEU A 212 -17.59 36.50 -35.42
C LEU A 212 -17.48 35.95 -36.85
N LYS A 213 -18.53 36.09 -37.65
CA LYS A 213 -18.52 35.71 -39.07
C LYS A 213 -17.52 36.53 -39.87
N GLU A 214 -17.45 37.85 -39.65
CA GLU A 214 -16.44 38.70 -40.27
C GLU A 214 -15.01 38.27 -39.89
N GLN A 215 -14.75 37.96 -38.61
CA GLN A 215 -13.44 37.45 -38.19
C GLN A 215 -13.10 36.12 -38.85
N PHE A 216 -14.10 35.24 -39.03
CA PHE A 216 -13.92 33.96 -39.71
C PHE A 216 -13.60 34.12 -41.21
N GLU A 217 -14.31 35.01 -41.90
CA GLU A 217 -14.05 35.28 -43.32
C GLU A 217 -12.69 35.94 -43.55
N LYS A 218 -12.26 36.87 -42.67
CA LYS A 218 -10.88 37.41 -42.69
C LYS A 218 -9.84 36.30 -42.53
N LEU A 219 -10.11 35.35 -41.64
CA LEU A 219 -9.22 34.20 -41.42
C LEU A 219 -9.14 33.29 -42.67
N LYS A 220 -10.26 33.01 -43.34
CA LYS A 220 -10.28 32.25 -44.59
C LYS A 220 -9.55 32.95 -45.73
N GLN A 221 -9.78 34.25 -45.90
CA GLN A 221 -9.14 35.05 -46.95
C GLN A 221 -7.62 35.14 -46.73
N GLY A 222 -7.17 35.28 -45.47
CA GLY A 222 -5.74 35.20 -45.13
C GLY A 222 -5.12 33.81 -45.36
N GLY A 223 -5.91 32.74 -45.27
CA GLY A 223 -5.48 31.37 -45.54
C GLY A 223 -5.38 31.02 -47.04
N ASN A 224 -6.27 31.56 -47.88
CA ASN A 224 -6.30 31.29 -49.32
C ASN A 224 -5.11 31.93 -50.10
N VAL A 225 -4.40 32.90 -49.53
CA VAL A 225 -3.22 33.51 -50.17
C VAL A 225 -1.98 32.60 -50.08
N ARG A 226 -2.00 31.53 -49.26
CA ARG A 226 -0.82 30.69 -49.00
C ARG A 226 -0.77 29.35 -49.74
N GLN A 227 -1.75 29.02 -50.58
CA GLN A 227 -1.72 27.84 -51.45
C GLN A 227 -1.50 28.23 -52.91
N ASN A 228 -0.25 28.50 -53.26
CA ASN A 228 0.25 28.24 -54.61
C ASN A 228 1.76 28.03 -54.59
N PRO A 229 2.24 26.79 -54.79
CA PRO A 229 3.57 26.60 -55.31
C PRO A 229 3.59 25.77 -56.60
N LYS A 230 4.24 26.39 -57.60
CA LYS A 230 5.15 25.79 -58.61
C LYS A 230 4.55 25.32 -59.94
N GLN A 231 4.56 26.27 -60.87
CA GLN A 231 5.07 26.01 -62.22
C GLN A 231 6.49 25.44 -62.11
N SER A 232 6.68 24.19 -62.53
CA SER A 232 8.01 23.67 -62.90
C SER A 232 8.08 23.61 -64.41
N ARG A 233 8.81 24.57 -64.98
CA ARG A 233 9.42 24.45 -66.32
C ARG A 233 10.52 23.39 -66.24
N LEU A 234 10.47 22.40 -67.11
CA LEU A 234 11.63 21.62 -67.54
C LEU A 234 11.61 21.59 -69.08
N LYS A 235 12.52 22.37 -69.68
CA LYS A 235 13.09 22.12 -70.99
C LYS A 235 14.56 21.81 -70.75
N LEU A 236 14.95 20.54 -70.85
CA LEU A 236 15.83 20.00 -71.88
C LEU A 236 15.80 18.48 -71.77
#